data_AF-A0A1Q3A590-F1
#
_entry.id   AF-A0A1Q3A590-F1
#
_cell.length_a   1.000
_cell.length_b   1.000
_cell.length_c   1.000
_cell.angle_alpha   90.00
_cell.angle_beta   90.00
_cell.angle_gamma   90.00
#
_symmetry.space_group_name_H-M   'P 1'
#
loop_
_entity.id
_entity.type
_entity.pdbx_description
1 polymer ?
#
loop_
_entity_poly.entity_id
_entity_poly.type
_entity_poly.pdbx_seq_one_letter_code
_entity_poly.pdbx_strand_id
1 'polypeptide(L)'
;MSNSKRSLKEILDSEYVEDSEEGEDSNLNDDLSGDDDDESQHDVNMCNECKDMQAEIICNDCEEHFCVVCFEMLHRGGKRRKHEYVKTTEDKGESPQQQQPQQPQQQPAEENKVESAPSPENDSTQEDSIDVKLLSHLKDSATYIPMRLTFEERHLLRLLEAALQVSEYTDRVDILSYKSKPKRIVEQLKEICSVLSGLVVASNMKIGQKLLEMKNFSDNAKWFQAVFEIGRRYKIMNPERMRDTYGKLCYMVMDSRLPQIEEHMEFHLYKPIKTVKSFLVSKQEDNGRVLQMFDDKLILYATSSVSPVGKSRPQINKLIKQKEYAIETLASKYSSKYYSKEDIRQALYSIGDYNAYINMNRKPIIRMLARLDLFRQPEIAKKYSIGIQFGRQGARLTHDHERQWHYVQQSLMLWSIIQREMMRLWYLADIDQFDGSQYRLASTGHGLNRIKPCPSIYKEMHKIINECRSKTHTWVGSSVVHLGDDAVPNALFFLDKYTQVPTILIPFDQTLLKINDLVGNDEYLLEYVNKEYGSVDGLKLTILQDAFAHMFDGSGADNFFMSGSCIDGRLTSAWNHCNEISKKKYYNIFLLTGFTGFNGSEGFSA
;
A
#
# COMPACT_ATOMS: atom_id res chain seq x y z
N MET A 1 -2.25 48.32 -39.15
CA MET A 1 -1.12 49.23 -38.88
C MET A 1 -0.63 48.99 -37.46
N SER A 2 0.68 48.78 -37.34
CA SER A 2 1.54 48.76 -36.14
C SER A 2 1.22 47.85 -34.95
N ASN A 3 1.92 46.72 -34.94
CA ASN A 3 2.32 45.94 -33.77
C ASN A 3 3.11 46.83 -32.78
N SER A 4 2.88 46.66 -31.48
CA SER A 4 3.94 46.87 -30.48
C SER A 4 3.73 45.91 -29.32
N LYS A 5 4.59 44.89 -29.26
CA LYS A 5 4.71 43.94 -28.15
C LYS A 5 5.59 44.61 -27.09
N ARG A 6 5.07 44.81 -25.88
CA ARG A 6 5.89 45.19 -24.72
C ARG A 6 6.73 44.00 -24.24
N SER A 7 7.97 44.26 -23.86
CA SER A 7 8.93 43.22 -23.49
C SER A 7 8.89 42.92 -21.99
N LEU A 8 9.16 41.66 -21.62
CA LEU A 8 9.10 41.13 -20.26
C LEU A 8 10.01 41.86 -19.24
N LYS A 9 10.95 42.69 -19.73
CA LYS A 9 11.87 43.48 -18.91
C LYS A 9 11.21 44.74 -18.34
N GLU A 10 10.13 45.24 -18.95
CA GLU A 10 9.39 46.44 -18.50
C GLU A 10 8.31 46.14 -17.45
N ILE A 11 8.05 44.85 -17.15
CA ILE A 11 7.08 44.42 -16.12
C ILE A 11 7.79 44.18 -14.77
N LEU A 12 9.12 44.07 -14.76
CA LEU A 12 9.90 43.60 -13.59
C LEU A 12 10.61 44.73 -12.81
N ASP A 13 10.50 46.00 -13.22
CA ASP A 13 11.29 47.11 -12.65
C ASP A 13 10.46 48.27 -12.06
N SER A 14 9.22 48.05 -11.59
CA SER A 14 8.47 49.10 -10.87
C SER A 14 8.33 48.79 -9.36
N GLU A 15 9.32 49.32 -8.64
CA GLU A 15 9.20 50.02 -7.34
C GLU A 15 9.12 49.20 -6.04
N TYR A 16 10.33 49.02 -5.48
CA TYR A 16 10.64 49.18 -4.06
C TYR A 16 10.01 50.44 -3.45
N VAL A 17 9.41 50.32 -2.27
CA VAL A 17 9.33 51.38 -1.26
C VAL A 17 9.62 50.76 0.11
N GLU A 18 10.52 51.42 0.83
CA GLU A 18 11.08 51.12 2.15
C GLU A 18 10.12 51.45 3.31
N ASP A 19 10.36 50.75 4.43
CA ASP A 19 10.19 51.12 5.84
C ASP A 19 8.95 51.88 6.36
N SER A 20 8.28 51.24 7.32
CA SER A 20 7.78 51.93 8.51
C SER A 20 7.67 50.94 9.69
N GLU A 21 8.56 51.14 10.68
CA GLU A 21 8.44 50.64 12.05
C GLU A 21 7.19 51.23 12.71
N GLU A 22 6.46 50.43 13.49
CA GLU A 22 5.73 50.86 14.69
C GLU A 22 5.43 49.62 15.53
N GLY A 23 5.96 49.61 16.76
CA GLY A 23 5.73 48.54 17.72
C GLY A 23 4.44 48.75 18.52
N GLU A 24 3.96 47.68 19.15
CA GLU A 24 3.47 47.72 20.53
C GLU A 24 3.27 46.30 21.05
N ASP A 25 3.97 46.02 22.16
CA ASP A 25 3.79 44.86 23.02
C ASP A 25 2.38 44.84 23.63
N SER A 26 1.76 43.66 23.70
CA SER A 26 0.93 43.33 24.86
C SER A 26 0.93 41.82 25.12
N ASN A 27 1.66 41.46 26.17
CA ASN A 27 1.50 40.22 26.92
C ASN A 27 0.08 40.10 27.48
N LEU A 28 -0.58 38.95 27.27
CA LEU A 28 -1.59 38.43 28.19
C LEU A 28 -1.45 36.90 28.27
N ASN A 29 -0.71 36.45 29.28
CA ASN A 29 -1.07 35.25 30.02
C ASN A 29 -2.21 35.65 30.97
N ASP A 30 -3.29 34.89 31.01
CA ASP A 30 -3.68 34.25 32.27
C ASP A 30 -4.73 33.16 32.04
N ASP A 31 -4.56 32.11 32.84
CA ASP A 31 -5.42 30.95 33.01
C ASP A 31 -6.86 31.32 33.39
N LEU A 32 -7.80 30.40 33.17
CA LEU A 32 -8.70 29.96 34.23
C LEU A 32 -9.38 28.63 33.85
N SER A 33 -9.15 27.68 34.73
CA SER A 33 -9.64 26.32 34.84
C SER A 33 -11.15 26.22 35.09
N GLY A 34 -11.73 25.09 34.69
CA GLY A 34 -12.99 24.56 35.19
C GLY A 34 -12.87 23.04 35.25
N ASP A 35 -12.73 22.53 36.47
CA ASP A 35 -12.74 21.11 36.83
C ASP A 35 -14.09 20.46 36.54
N ASP A 36 -14.06 19.19 36.15
CA ASP A 36 -15.09 18.21 36.49
C ASP A 36 -14.38 16.89 36.84
N ASP A 37 -14.43 16.55 38.13
CA ASP A 37 -13.94 15.31 38.74
C ASP A 37 -14.78 14.10 38.31
N ASP A 38 -14.13 13.00 37.93
CA ASP A 38 -14.73 11.67 37.99
C ASP A 38 -13.65 10.64 38.41
N GLU A 39 -13.62 10.33 39.70
CA GLU A 39 -12.72 9.36 40.34
C GLU A 39 -13.03 7.94 39.86
N SER A 40 -12.18 7.41 38.96
CA SER A 40 -12.15 5.99 38.61
C SER A 40 -10.93 5.32 39.25
N GLN A 41 -11.18 4.25 40.01
CA GLN A 41 -10.19 3.45 40.75
C GLN A 41 -8.96 3.11 39.89
N HIS A 42 -7.81 3.70 40.23
CA HIS A 42 -6.55 3.50 39.51
C HIS A 42 -5.86 2.21 39.95
N ASP A 43 -5.56 1.33 39.01
CA ASP A 43 -4.75 0.14 39.25
C ASP A 43 -3.30 0.60 39.51
N VAL A 44 -2.79 0.36 40.72
CA VAL A 44 -1.49 0.87 41.22
C VAL A 44 -0.30 0.33 40.41
N ASN A 45 -0.51 -0.75 39.66
CA ASN A 45 0.52 -1.39 38.84
C ASN A 45 0.64 -0.83 37.41
N MET A 46 -0.21 0.11 37.00
CA MET A 46 -0.19 0.69 35.66
C MET A 46 0.33 2.13 35.67
N CYS A 47 0.99 2.53 34.59
CA CYS A 47 1.52 3.88 34.43
C CYS A 47 0.39 4.93 34.51
N ASN A 48 0.52 5.90 35.42
CA ASN A 48 -0.49 6.95 35.64
C ASN A 48 -0.75 7.81 34.40
N GLU A 49 0.28 8.05 33.58
CA GLU A 49 0.15 8.88 32.38
C GLU A 49 -0.57 8.16 31.22
N CYS A 50 -0.07 6.99 30.79
CA CYS A 50 -0.65 6.31 29.62
C CYS A 50 -1.76 5.31 29.97
N LYS A 51 -1.87 4.86 31.22
CA LYS A 51 -2.76 3.78 31.69
C LYS A 51 -2.67 2.45 30.91
N ASP A 52 -1.68 2.33 30.02
CA ASP A 52 -1.56 1.26 29.01
C ASP A 52 -0.37 0.31 29.26
N MET A 53 0.65 0.76 30.01
CA MET A 53 1.87 -0.01 30.29
C MET A 53 2.09 -0.17 31.80
N GLN A 54 2.75 -1.25 32.20
CA GLN A 54 3.08 -1.51 33.61
C GLN A 54 4.02 -0.41 34.15
N ALA A 55 3.79 0.02 35.38
CA ALA A 55 4.64 1.01 36.03
C ALA A 55 5.95 0.35 36.51
N GLU A 56 7.07 0.81 35.97
CA GLU A 56 8.42 0.30 36.24
C GLU A 56 9.31 1.35 36.95
N ILE A 57 8.85 2.60 36.99
CA ILE A 57 9.58 3.73 37.57
C ILE A 57 8.63 4.51 38.48
N ILE A 58 9.04 4.71 39.73
CA ILE A 58 8.33 5.57 40.68
C ILE A 58 9.13 6.85 40.83
N CYS A 59 8.52 8.00 40.53
CA CYS A 59 9.14 9.31 40.70
C CYS A 59 8.78 9.86 42.10
N ASN A 60 9.77 10.04 42.96
CA ASN A 60 9.53 10.45 44.35
C ASN A 60 9.04 11.90 44.46
N ASP A 61 9.50 12.78 43.56
CA ASP A 61 9.10 14.20 43.56
C ASP A 61 7.76 14.47 42.88
N CYS A 62 7.25 13.51 42.09
CA CYS A 62 5.90 13.57 41.52
C CYS A 62 4.91 12.68 42.28
N GLU A 63 5.39 11.81 43.18
CA GLU A 63 4.61 10.78 43.88
C GLU A 63 3.78 9.88 42.93
N GLU A 64 4.24 9.74 41.68
CA GLU A 64 3.51 9.07 40.59
C GLU A 64 4.30 7.90 39.99
N HIS A 65 3.55 6.94 39.44
CA HIS A 65 4.05 5.69 38.89
C HIS A 65 4.05 5.76 37.36
N PHE A 66 5.18 5.53 36.74
CA PHE A 66 5.37 5.68 35.29
C PHE A 66 5.95 4.41 34.66
N CYS A 67 5.60 4.14 33.41
CA CYS A 67 6.41 3.25 32.57
C CYS A 67 7.68 3.99 32.13
N VAL A 68 8.71 3.24 31.70
CA VAL A 68 10.01 3.80 31.29
C VAL A 68 9.85 4.92 30.24
N VAL A 69 8.94 4.73 29.29
CA VAL A 69 8.72 5.66 28.17
C VAL A 69 8.08 6.97 28.65
N CYS A 70 7.02 6.91 29.46
CA CYS A 70 6.35 8.10 29.99
C CYS A 70 7.24 8.87 30.97
N PHE A 71 8.01 8.16 31.80
CA PHE A 71 8.97 8.78 32.71
C PHE A 71 10.01 9.59 31.93
N GLU A 72 10.65 8.97 30.93
CA GLU A 72 11.63 9.64 30.09
C GLU A 72 11.02 10.82 29.32
N MET A 73 9.78 10.71 28.86
CA MET A 73 9.13 11.80 28.11
C MET A 73 8.83 13.02 28.99
N LEU A 74 8.31 12.81 30.20
CA LEU A 74 7.90 13.88 31.12
C LEU A 74 9.07 14.47 31.93
N HIS A 75 10.12 13.68 32.18
CA HIS A 75 11.28 14.09 32.99
C HIS A 75 12.51 14.49 32.15
N ARG A 76 12.39 14.56 30.81
CA ARG A 76 13.49 14.99 29.93
C ARG A 76 13.76 16.50 29.94
N GLY A 77 12.81 17.33 30.37
CA GLY A 77 12.88 18.79 30.29
C GLY A 77 12.56 19.54 31.58
N GLY A 78 13.03 20.79 31.68
CA GLY A 78 12.67 21.72 32.76
C GLY A 78 13.20 21.32 34.16
N LYS A 79 12.48 21.76 35.20
CA LYS A 79 12.82 21.48 36.62
C LYS A 79 12.66 19.99 36.96
N ARG A 80 11.83 19.25 36.21
CA ARG A 80 11.52 17.82 36.43
C ARG A 80 12.67 16.87 36.10
N ARG A 81 13.68 17.32 35.34
CA ARG A 81 14.89 16.52 35.06
C ARG A 81 15.71 16.19 36.29
N LYS A 82 15.53 16.95 37.37
CA LYS A 82 16.23 16.73 38.64
C LYS A 82 15.45 15.83 39.60
N HIS A 83 14.28 15.34 39.18
CA HIS A 83 13.48 14.52 40.06
C HIS A 83 14.17 13.20 40.38
N GLU A 84 14.13 12.82 41.65
CA GLU A 84 14.68 11.57 42.15
C GLU A 84 13.67 10.44 41.93
N TYR A 85 14.13 9.29 41.42
CA TYR A 85 13.26 8.18 41.05
C TYR A 85 13.89 6.82 41.33
N VAL A 86 13.04 5.81 41.52
CA VAL A 86 13.43 4.42 41.81
C VAL A 86 12.85 3.50 40.73
N LYS A 87 13.68 2.61 40.19
CA LYS A 87 13.24 1.55 39.26
C LYS A 87 12.88 0.28 40.03
N THR A 88 11.72 -0.31 39.76
CA THR A 88 11.17 -1.44 40.53
C THR A 88 11.58 -2.82 39.99
N THR A 89 12.43 -2.92 38.96
CA THR A 89 12.88 -4.20 38.38
C THR A 89 14.41 -4.35 38.41
N GLU A 90 14.90 -5.42 39.05
CA GLU A 90 16.33 -5.77 39.17
C GLU A 90 16.91 -6.36 37.86
N ASP A 91 17.98 -5.75 37.34
CA ASP A 91 18.85 -6.27 36.29
C ASP A 91 19.62 -7.51 36.78
N LYS A 92 19.45 -8.67 36.13
CA LYS A 92 20.40 -9.80 36.25
C LYS A 92 21.37 -9.80 35.07
N GLY A 93 22.52 -9.18 35.26
CA GLY A 93 23.70 -9.34 34.41
C GLY A 93 24.83 -10.06 35.15
N GLU A 94 25.34 -11.17 34.60
CA GLU A 94 26.67 -11.70 34.94
C GLU A 94 27.33 -12.37 33.71
N SER A 95 28.65 -12.21 33.61
CA SER A 95 29.63 -12.90 32.75
C SER A 95 30.89 -13.13 33.63
N PRO A 96 31.96 -13.85 33.22
CA PRO A 96 32.12 -15.15 32.54
C PRO A 96 33.06 -16.12 33.35
N GLN A 97 32.94 -17.45 33.24
CA GLN A 97 34.00 -18.39 33.71
C GLN A 97 34.13 -19.69 32.89
N GLN A 98 35.36 -20.22 32.82
CA GLN A 98 35.92 -21.22 31.89
C GLN A 98 35.90 -22.69 32.41
N GLN A 99 35.77 -23.64 31.47
CA GLN A 99 36.34 -25.03 31.32
C GLN A 99 36.23 -26.07 32.48
N GLN A 100 35.38 -27.12 32.35
CA GLN A 100 35.61 -28.54 31.89
C GLN A 100 36.22 -29.52 32.95
N PRO A 101 36.16 -30.89 32.82
CA PRO A 101 35.14 -31.84 32.28
C PRO A 101 34.97 -33.16 33.14
N GLN A 102 33.97 -34.04 32.85
CA GLN A 102 34.03 -35.55 32.77
C GLN A 102 32.68 -36.31 33.02
N GLN A 103 32.08 -36.86 31.94
CA GLN A 103 31.86 -38.28 31.55
C GLN A 103 31.17 -39.39 32.46
N PRO A 104 30.70 -40.55 31.90
CA PRO A 104 29.29 -41.01 31.97
C PRO A 104 29.04 -42.49 32.44
N GLN A 105 27.78 -42.93 32.60
CA GLN A 105 27.32 -44.35 32.71
C GLN A 105 25.82 -44.48 32.27
N GLN A 106 25.48 -45.13 31.13
CA GLN A 106 25.06 -46.54 30.89
C GLN A 106 23.73 -46.98 31.56
N GLN A 107 22.60 -47.04 30.81
CA GLN A 107 21.89 -48.23 30.21
C GLN A 107 20.80 -48.86 31.14
N PRO A 108 19.80 -49.65 30.64
CA PRO A 108 19.46 -50.08 29.28
C PRO A 108 17.98 -49.93 28.86
N ALA A 109 17.71 -50.34 27.61
CA ALA A 109 16.43 -50.40 26.90
C ALA A 109 15.61 -51.67 27.19
N GLU A 110 14.29 -51.59 26.99
CA GLU A 110 13.42 -52.74 26.72
C GLU A 110 12.49 -52.45 25.53
N GLU A 111 12.38 -53.47 24.69
CA GLU A 111 11.64 -53.53 23.43
C GLU A 111 10.15 -53.78 23.66
N ASN A 112 9.29 -53.25 22.79
CA ASN A 112 8.11 -53.99 22.35
C ASN A 112 7.72 -53.59 20.92
N LYS A 113 7.91 -54.55 20.00
CA LYS A 113 7.42 -54.54 18.62
C LYS A 113 5.95 -54.94 18.60
N VAL A 114 5.13 -54.20 17.86
CA VAL A 114 3.98 -54.76 17.13
C VAL A 114 4.00 -54.16 15.72
N GLU A 115 4.27 -55.02 14.74
CA GLU A 115 4.17 -54.74 13.32
C GLU A 115 2.70 -54.76 12.89
N SER A 116 2.25 -53.72 12.17
CA SER A 116 1.17 -53.85 11.20
C SER A 116 1.49 -52.98 9.98
N ALA A 117 1.44 -53.61 8.81
CA ALA A 117 1.84 -53.07 7.52
C ALA A 117 0.91 -51.90 7.06
N PRO A 118 1.43 -50.93 6.30
CA PRO A 118 0.61 -49.85 5.75
C PRO A 118 -0.11 -50.34 4.48
N SER A 119 -1.44 -50.35 4.53
CA SER A 119 -2.31 -50.37 3.34
C SER A 119 -2.34 -48.98 2.69
N PRO A 120 -2.27 -48.87 1.35
CA PRO A 120 -2.18 -47.60 0.66
C PRO A 120 -3.59 -47.10 0.27
N GLU A 121 -4.29 -46.42 1.16
CA GLU A 121 -5.56 -45.76 0.83
C GLU A 121 -5.81 -44.56 1.76
N ASN A 122 -5.64 -43.34 1.21
CA ASN A 122 -6.32 -42.07 1.53
C ASN A 122 -5.40 -40.85 1.35
N ASP A 123 -5.19 -40.46 0.09
CA ASP A 123 -4.62 -39.14 -0.27
C ASP A 123 -5.73 -38.11 -0.63
N SER A 124 -7.00 -38.55 -0.67
CA SER A 124 -8.13 -37.70 -1.11
C SER A 124 -8.71 -36.77 -0.04
N THR A 125 -8.42 -36.98 1.25
CA THR A 125 -9.01 -36.19 2.34
C THR A 125 -8.30 -34.86 2.58
N GLN A 126 -7.01 -34.72 2.20
CA GLN A 126 -6.27 -33.47 2.33
C GLN A 126 -6.60 -32.46 1.21
N GLU A 127 -6.80 -32.94 -0.02
CA GLU A 127 -7.14 -32.09 -1.18
C GLU A 127 -8.50 -31.40 -1.00
N ASP A 128 -9.52 -32.12 -0.54
CA ASP A 128 -10.85 -31.56 -0.28
C ASP A 128 -10.83 -30.45 0.79
N SER A 129 -9.96 -30.55 1.79
CA SER A 129 -9.81 -29.51 2.83
C SER A 129 -9.19 -28.21 2.30
N ILE A 130 -8.24 -28.30 1.36
CA ILE A 130 -7.59 -27.12 0.77
C ILE A 130 -8.55 -26.41 -0.20
N ASP A 131 -9.24 -27.18 -1.04
CA ASP A 131 -10.25 -26.65 -1.97
C ASP A 131 -11.34 -25.87 -1.22
N VAL A 132 -11.86 -26.42 -0.12
CA VAL A 132 -12.90 -25.75 0.68
C VAL A 132 -12.40 -24.41 1.24
N LYS A 133 -11.15 -24.34 1.73
CA LYS A 133 -10.55 -23.09 2.22
C LYS A 133 -10.32 -22.07 1.11
N LEU A 134 -9.94 -22.52 -0.10
CA LEU A 134 -9.76 -21.65 -1.26
C LEU A 134 -11.10 -21.08 -1.74
N LEU A 135 -12.15 -21.92 -1.78
CA LEU A 135 -13.49 -21.50 -2.16
C LEU A 135 -14.06 -20.49 -1.15
N SER A 136 -13.90 -20.72 0.15
CA SER A 136 -14.34 -19.75 1.18
C SER A 136 -13.60 -18.43 1.04
N HIS A 137 -12.28 -18.46 0.86
CA HIS A 137 -11.47 -17.25 0.67
C HIS A 137 -11.89 -16.48 -0.60
N LEU A 138 -12.19 -17.17 -1.71
CA LEU A 138 -12.68 -16.53 -2.94
C LEU A 138 -14.04 -15.87 -2.73
N LYS A 139 -14.94 -16.54 -2.01
CA LYS A 139 -16.27 -16.02 -1.67
C LYS A 139 -16.18 -14.74 -0.83
N ASP A 140 -15.28 -14.72 0.14
CA ASP A 140 -15.04 -13.55 0.98
C ASP A 140 -14.39 -12.41 0.17
N SER A 141 -13.39 -12.76 -0.66
CA SER A 141 -12.68 -11.81 -1.53
C SER A 141 -13.62 -11.12 -2.53
N ALA A 142 -14.65 -11.81 -3.02
CA ALA A 142 -15.64 -11.24 -3.94
C ALA A 142 -16.37 -10.00 -3.40
N THR A 143 -16.38 -9.81 -2.08
CA THR A 143 -16.90 -8.60 -1.42
C THR A 143 -16.11 -7.36 -1.81
N TYR A 144 -14.81 -7.50 -2.03
CA TYR A 144 -13.85 -6.42 -2.26
C TYR A 144 -13.42 -6.29 -3.72
N ILE A 145 -13.57 -7.35 -4.53
CA ILE A 145 -13.17 -7.34 -5.95
C ILE A 145 -14.12 -6.43 -6.75
N PRO A 146 -13.62 -5.37 -7.39
CA PRO A 146 -14.46 -4.52 -8.23
C PRO A 146 -14.90 -5.25 -9.50
N MET A 147 -16.12 -4.97 -9.95
CA MET A 147 -16.61 -5.51 -11.22
C MET A 147 -15.86 -4.89 -12.39
N ARG A 148 -15.47 -5.72 -13.36
CA ARG A 148 -14.85 -5.28 -14.61
C ARG A 148 -15.75 -4.28 -15.34
N LEU A 149 -15.17 -3.24 -15.93
CA LEU A 149 -15.96 -2.25 -16.67
C LEU A 149 -16.61 -2.85 -17.92
N THR A 150 -17.86 -2.48 -18.20
CA THR A 150 -18.52 -2.76 -19.48
C THR A 150 -17.98 -1.85 -20.59
N PHE A 151 -18.33 -2.12 -21.85
CA PHE A 151 -17.97 -1.25 -22.97
C PHE A 151 -18.52 0.18 -22.79
N GLU A 152 -19.78 0.29 -22.34
CA GLU A 152 -20.43 1.57 -22.07
C GLU A 152 -19.76 2.32 -20.91
N GLU A 153 -19.41 1.62 -19.82
CA GLU A 153 -18.70 2.21 -18.69
C GLU A 153 -17.29 2.71 -19.10
N ARG A 154 -16.58 1.97 -19.97
CA ARG A 154 -15.29 2.43 -20.52
C ARG A 154 -15.42 3.69 -21.37
N HIS A 155 -16.53 3.86 -22.09
CA HIS A 155 -16.79 5.10 -22.83
C HIS A 155 -16.95 6.28 -21.87
N LEU A 156 -17.76 6.13 -20.81
CA LEU A 156 -17.94 7.16 -19.78
C LEU A 156 -16.63 7.48 -19.04
N LEU A 157 -15.80 6.47 -18.75
CA LEU A 157 -14.48 6.66 -18.14
C LEU A 157 -13.61 7.60 -18.98
N ARG A 158 -13.56 7.44 -20.30
CA ARG A 158 -12.76 8.30 -21.18
C ARG A 158 -13.22 9.76 -21.15
N LEU A 159 -14.54 9.98 -21.09
CA LEU A 159 -15.10 11.33 -20.96
C LEU A 159 -14.73 11.94 -19.61
N LEU A 160 -14.78 11.15 -18.54
CA LEU A 160 -14.35 11.58 -17.21
C LEU A 160 -12.86 11.92 -17.15
N GLU A 161 -11.99 11.07 -17.68
CA GLU A 161 -10.55 11.33 -17.75
C GLU A 161 -10.25 12.61 -18.52
N ALA A 162 -10.91 12.81 -19.67
CA ALA A 162 -10.77 14.05 -20.46
C ALA A 162 -11.21 15.30 -19.67
N ALA A 163 -12.33 15.22 -18.94
CA ALA A 163 -12.80 16.33 -18.11
C ALA A 163 -11.86 16.63 -16.94
N LEU A 164 -11.34 15.60 -16.26
CA LEU A 164 -10.38 15.76 -15.16
C LEU A 164 -9.04 16.34 -15.62
N GLN A 165 -8.61 16.01 -16.84
CA GLN A 165 -7.36 16.50 -17.40
C GLN A 165 -7.38 18.00 -17.66
N VAL A 166 -8.52 18.53 -18.10
CA VAL A 166 -8.73 19.98 -18.34
C VAL A 166 -9.05 20.74 -17.04
N SER A 167 -9.43 20.03 -15.97
CA SER A 167 -9.83 20.67 -14.72
C SER A 167 -8.64 21.26 -13.94
N GLU A 168 -8.75 22.53 -13.58
CA GLU A 168 -7.81 23.27 -12.71
C GLU A 168 -8.29 23.27 -11.24
N TYR A 169 -9.01 22.23 -10.81
CA TYR A 169 -9.71 22.20 -9.52
C TYR A 169 -8.82 22.58 -8.32
N THR A 170 -7.69 21.89 -8.16
CA THR A 170 -6.75 22.12 -7.06
C THR A 170 -6.18 23.53 -7.09
N ASP A 171 -5.89 24.02 -8.30
CA ASP A 171 -5.22 25.32 -8.52
C ASP A 171 -6.16 26.50 -8.23
N ARG A 172 -7.48 26.26 -8.22
CA ARG A 172 -8.49 27.28 -7.90
C ARG A 172 -9.04 27.16 -6.48
N VAL A 173 -9.15 25.94 -5.95
CA VAL A 173 -9.74 25.67 -4.63
C VAL A 173 -8.73 25.81 -3.50
N ASP A 174 -7.51 25.32 -3.69
CA ASP A 174 -6.50 25.19 -2.63
C ASP A 174 -5.46 26.34 -2.67
N ILE A 175 -5.89 27.53 -3.10
CA ILE A 175 -5.12 28.77 -3.06
C ILE A 175 -5.63 29.76 -2.00
N LEU A 176 -4.75 30.68 -1.60
CA LEU A 176 -5.12 31.87 -0.83
C LEU A 176 -5.97 32.79 -1.73
N SER A 177 -7.18 33.12 -1.27
CA SER A 177 -8.12 33.93 -2.03
C SER A 177 -9.07 34.67 -1.10
N TYR A 178 -9.51 35.85 -1.51
CA TYR A 178 -10.54 36.63 -0.82
C TYR A 178 -11.94 35.99 -0.94
N LYS A 179 -12.15 35.06 -1.89
CA LYS A 179 -13.40 34.30 -2.00
C LYS A 179 -13.42 33.15 -1.00
N SER A 180 -14.57 32.96 -0.32
CA SER A 180 -14.74 31.85 0.63
C SER A 180 -14.52 30.49 -0.05
N LYS A 181 -13.81 29.59 0.64
CA LYS A 181 -13.48 28.25 0.11
C LYS A 181 -14.72 27.46 -0.35
N PRO A 182 -15.85 27.44 0.41
CA PRO A 182 -17.04 26.71 -0.04
C PRO A 182 -17.62 27.21 -1.37
N LYS A 183 -17.64 28.53 -1.60
CA LYS A 183 -18.13 29.11 -2.85
C LYS A 183 -17.26 28.68 -4.04
N ARG A 184 -15.93 28.65 -3.86
CA ARG A 184 -14.99 28.20 -4.90
C ARG A 184 -15.17 26.72 -5.24
N ILE A 185 -15.37 25.87 -4.22
CA ILE A 185 -15.66 24.45 -4.42
C ILE A 185 -16.92 24.28 -5.26
N VAL A 186 -18.03 24.92 -4.89
CA VAL A 186 -19.31 24.81 -5.62
C VAL A 186 -19.16 25.29 -7.07
N GLU A 187 -18.48 26.41 -7.30
CA GLU A 187 -18.20 26.95 -8.63
C GLU A 187 -17.46 25.91 -9.50
N GLN A 188 -16.40 25.31 -8.95
CA GLN A 188 -15.60 24.29 -9.66
C GLN A 188 -16.33 22.95 -9.86
N LEU A 189 -17.16 22.53 -8.91
CA LEU A 189 -17.99 21.33 -9.06
C LEU A 189 -19.08 21.51 -10.13
N LYS A 190 -19.66 22.71 -10.25
CA LYS A 190 -20.61 23.03 -11.34
C LYS A 190 -19.92 23.10 -12.69
N GLU A 191 -18.70 23.63 -12.75
CA GLU A 191 -17.89 23.68 -13.97
C GLU A 191 -17.60 22.27 -14.51
N ILE A 192 -17.11 21.35 -13.66
CA ILE A 192 -16.82 19.97 -14.10
C ILE A 192 -18.09 19.22 -14.53
N CYS A 193 -19.22 19.41 -13.82
CA CYS A 193 -20.50 18.82 -14.22
C CYS A 193 -20.98 19.34 -15.59
N SER A 194 -20.76 20.62 -15.88
CA SER A 194 -21.08 21.24 -17.17
C SER A 194 -20.20 20.69 -18.29
N VAL A 195 -18.88 20.58 -18.06
CA VAL A 195 -17.93 20.00 -19.02
C VAL A 195 -18.29 18.55 -19.35
N LEU A 196 -18.55 17.73 -18.32
CA LEU A 196 -18.97 16.34 -18.51
C LEU A 196 -20.26 16.23 -19.32
N SER A 197 -21.27 17.05 -18.99
CA SER A 197 -22.54 17.08 -19.73
C SER A 197 -22.33 17.45 -21.19
N GLY A 198 -21.49 18.46 -21.47
CA GLY A 198 -21.13 18.87 -22.82
C GLY A 198 -20.42 17.77 -23.63
N LEU A 199 -19.47 17.07 -23.01
CA LEU A 199 -18.76 15.95 -23.63
C LEU A 199 -19.69 14.76 -23.95
N VAL A 200 -20.67 14.51 -23.09
CA VAL A 200 -21.67 13.46 -23.32
C VAL A 200 -22.60 13.84 -24.46
N VAL A 201 -23.05 15.10 -24.52
CA VAL A 201 -23.86 15.59 -25.65
C VAL A 201 -23.12 15.43 -26.98
N ALA A 202 -21.83 15.75 -27.01
CA ALA A 202 -21.00 15.60 -28.20
C ALA A 202 -20.80 14.13 -28.62
N SER A 203 -20.75 13.19 -27.66
CA SER A 203 -20.50 11.77 -27.96
C SER A 203 -21.78 10.94 -28.17
N ASN A 204 -22.88 11.26 -27.49
CA ASN A 204 -24.17 10.58 -27.60
C ASN A 204 -25.32 11.58 -27.43
N MET A 205 -25.83 12.06 -28.56
CA MET A 205 -26.87 13.08 -28.62
C MET A 205 -28.16 12.71 -27.87
N LYS A 206 -28.54 11.42 -27.82
CA LYS A 206 -29.75 10.96 -27.13
C LYS A 206 -29.61 11.04 -25.61
N ILE A 207 -28.47 10.62 -25.08
CA ILE A 207 -28.19 10.71 -23.63
C ILE A 207 -27.98 12.17 -23.24
N GLY A 208 -27.25 12.92 -24.07
CA GLY A 208 -27.02 14.35 -23.86
C GLY A 208 -28.30 15.18 -23.85
N GLN A 209 -29.25 14.93 -24.76
CA GLN A 209 -30.54 15.61 -24.77
C GLN A 209 -31.30 15.39 -23.45
N LYS A 210 -31.33 14.16 -22.93
CA LYS A 210 -31.96 13.88 -21.62
C LYS A 210 -31.27 14.61 -20.47
N LEU A 211 -29.94 14.70 -20.50
CA LEU A 211 -29.17 15.44 -19.48
C LEU A 211 -29.47 16.95 -19.54
N LEU A 212 -29.70 17.50 -20.74
CA LEU A 212 -30.03 18.92 -20.95
C LEU A 212 -31.50 19.28 -20.69
N GLU A 213 -32.42 18.34 -20.90
CA GLU A 213 -33.84 18.49 -20.54
C GLU A 213 -34.01 18.68 -19.02
N MET A 214 -33.12 18.07 -18.24
CA MET A 214 -33.00 18.24 -16.80
C MET A 214 -32.21 19.52 -16.49
N LYS A 215 -32.93 20.60 -16.15
CA LYS A 215 -32.35 21.94 -15.99
C LYS A 215 -31.40 22.07 -14.80
N ASN A 216 -31.58 21.24 -13.77
CA ASN A 216 -30.76 21.26 -12.56
C ASN A 216 -29.80 20.07 -12.51
N PHE A 217 -28.61 20.28 -11.93
CA PHE A 217 -27.64 19.18 -11.77
C PHE A 217 -28.14 18.09 -10.81
N SER A 218 -28.97 18.44 -9.84
CA SER A 218 -29.57 17.52 -8.86
C SER A 218 -30.46 16.46 -9.50
N ASP A 219 -31.16 16.81 -10.57
CA ASP A 219 -31.96 15.86 -11.36
C ASP A 219 -31.09 14.74 -11.97
N ASN A 220 -29.84 15.06 -12.28
CA ASN A 220 -28.84 14.17 -12.88
C ASN A 220 -27.88 13.54 -11.84
N ALA A 221 -28.13 13.71 -10.54
CA ALA A 221 -27.21 13.29 -9.47
C ALA A 221 -26.77 11.81 -9.59
N LYS A 222 -27.70 10.90 -9.85
CA LYS A 222 -27.42 9.46 -10.00
C LYS A 222 -26.46 9.15 -11.15
N TRP A 223 -26.52 9.95 -12.22
CA TRP A 223 -25.65 9.80 -13.37
C TRP A 223 -24.23 10.26 -13.05
N PHE A 224 -24.06 11.46 -12.46
CA PHE A 224 -22.75 11.94 -12.03
C PHE A 224 -22.10 10.98 -11.03
N GLN A 225 -22.86 10.53 -10.02
CA GLN A 225 -22.43 9.53 -9.06
C GLN A 225 -21.94 8.24 -9.71
N ALA A 226 -22.61 7.77 -10.77
CA ALA A 226 -22.17 6.59 -11.52
C ALA A 226 -20.87 6.84 -12.29
N VAL A 227 -20.71 8.01 -12.92
CA VAL A 227 -19.48 8.37 -13.64
C VAL A 227 -18.28 8.43 -12.70
N PHE A 228 -18.41 9.12 -11.57
CA PHE A 228 -17.35 9.21 -10.56
C PHE A 228 -17.06 7.84 -9.90
N GLU A 229 -18.06 6.99 -9.67
CA GLU A 229 -17.86 5.60 -9.23
C GLU A 229 -17.03 4.80 -10.24
N ILE A 230 -17.31 4.91 -11.54
CA ILE A 230 -16.56 4.23 -12.60
C ILE A 230 -15.08 4.63 -12.57
N GLY A 231 -14.78 5.92 -12.40
CA GLY A 231 -13.40 6.41 -12.28
C GLY A 231 -12.67 5.79 -11.08
N ARG A 232 -13.33 5.75 -9.92
CA ARG A 232 -12.77 5.13 -8.70
C ARG A 232 -12.57 3.63 -8.84
N ARG A 233 -13.58 2.92 -9.36
CA ARG A 233 -13.49 1.48 -9.64
C ARG A 233 -12.37 1.15 -10.62
N TYR A 234 -12.21 1.96 -11.67
CA TYR A 234 -11.14 1.78 -12.65
C TYR A 234 -9.74 1.91 -12.02
N LYS A 235 -9.55 2.91 -11.15
CA LYS A 235 -8.29 3.11 -10.43
C LYS A 235 -7.97 1.92 -9.51
N ILE A 236 -8.95 1.40 -8.77
CA ILE A 236 -8.76 0.21 -7.91
C ILE A 236 -8.32 -1.00 -8.74
N MET A 237 -8.91 -1.18 -9.93
CA MET A 237 -8.55 -2.27 -10.83
C MET A 237 -7.18 -2.08 -11.49
N ASN A 238 -6.74 -0.83 -11.70
CA ASN A 238 -5.50 -0.47 -12.41
C ASN A 238 -4.75 0.62 -11.65
N PRO A 239 -4.10 0.31 -10.51
CA PRO A 239 -3.48 1.30 -9.64
C PRO A 239 -2.41 2.17 -10.32
N GLU A 240 -1.81 1.68 -11.40
CA GLU A 240 -0.78 2.40 -12.17
C GLU A 240 -1.34 3.49 -13.10
N ARG A 241 -2.66 3.50 -13.35
CA ARG A 241 -3.36 4.45 -14.23
C ARG A 241 -3.86 5.69 -13.47
N MET A 242 -4.30 6.72 -14.19
CA MET A 242 -4.82 7.98 -13.63
C MET A 242 -3.87 8.64 -12.60
N ARG A 243 -2.55 8.65 -12.85
CA ARG A 243 -1.56 9.20 -11.88
C ARG A 243 -1.83 10.67 -11.56
N ASP A 244 -2.09 11.49 -12.58
CA ASP A 244 -2.23 12.94 -12.42
C ASP A 244 -3.67 13.41 -12.20
N THR A 245 -4.65 12.55 -12.51
CA THR A 245 -6.09 12.92 -12.51
C THR A 245 -6.85 12.34 -11.32
N TYR A 246 -6.38 11.23 -10.73
CA TYR A 246 -7.11 10.56 -9.65
C TYR A 246 -7.18 11.41 -8.37
N GLY A 247 -6.10 12.11 -8.01
CA GLY A 247 -6.10 13.02 -6.86
C GLY A 247 -7.19 14.10 -6.96
N LYS A 248 -7.35 14.70 -8.15
CA LYS A 248 -8.42 15.68 -8.43
C LYS A 248 -9.80 15.05 -8.26
N LEU A 249 -10.00 13.85 -8.81
CA LEU A 249 -11.25 13.10 -8.64
C LEU A 249 -11.55 12.87 -7.15
N CYS A 250 -10.57 12.41 -6.37
CA CYS A 250 -10.73 12.20 -4.93
C CYS A 250 -11.15 13.49 -4.22
N TYR A 251 -10.45 14.60 -4.46
CA TYR A 251 -10.76 15.87 -3.80
C TYR A 251 -12.15 16.39 -4.17
N MET A 252 -12.57 16.26 -5.44
CA MET A 252 -13.93 16.62 -5.85
C MET A 252 -14.98 15.79 -5.11
N VAL A 253 -14.78 14.47 -5.00
CA VAL A 253 -15.73 13.60 -4.29
C VAL A 253 -15.76 13.92 -2.80
N MET A 254 -14.61 14.08 -2.15
CA MET A 254 -14.50 14.46 -0.73
C MET A 254 -15.22 15.78 -0.47
N ASP A 255 -14.91 16.81 -1.25
CA ASP A 255 -15.43 18.16 -1.06
C ASP A 255 -16.94 18.21 -1.35
N SER A 256 -17.44 17.41 -2.30
CA SER A 256 -18.90 17.31 -2.59
C SER A 256 -19.72 16.72 -1.44
N ARG A 257 -19.08 16.04 -0.48
CA ARG A 257 -19.75 15.44 0.70
C ARG A 257 -19.70 16.33 1.95
N LEU A 258 -19.06 17.49 1.88
CA LEU A 258 -19.08 18.43 2.99
C LEU A 258 -20.50 19.01 3.13
N PRO A 259 -21.07 19.10 4.34
CA PRO A 259 -22.47 19.50 4.53
C PRO A 259 -22.82 20.83 3.85
N GLN A 260 -21.96 21.85 3.98
CA GLN A 260 -22.18 23.15 3.34
C GLN A 260 -22.14 23.13 1.80
N ILE A 261 -21.48 22.13 1.20
CA ILE A 261 -21.36 21.98 -0.25
C ILE A 261 -22.53 21.16 -0.78
N GLU A 262 -22.86 20.07 -0.09
CA GLU A 262 -23.99 19.20 -0.42
C GLU A 262 -25.32 19.96 -0.37
N GLU A 263 -25.52 20.83 0.63
CA GLU A 263 -26.69 21.71 0.71
C GLU A 263 -26.81 22.64 -0.50
N HIS A 264 -25.69 23.17 -0.99
CA HIS A 264 -25.67 24.13 -2.10
C HIS A 264 -25.71 23.46 -3.49
N MET A 265 -25.20 22.23 -3.60
CA MET A 265 -25.24 21.43 -4.81
C MET A 265 -26.55 20.64 -4.92
N GLU A 266 -27.25 20.41 -3.80
CA GLU A 266 -28.42 19.53 -3.63
C GLU A 266 -28.12 18.02 -3.88
N PHE A 267 -26.84 17.66 -4.09
CA PHE A 267 -26.37 16.28 -4.23
C PHE A 267 -24.85 16.19 -4.02
N HIS A 268 -24.35 14.97 -3.84
CA HIS A 268 -22.91 14.66 -3.80
C HIS A 268 -22.48 13.71 -4.93
N LEU A 269 -21.18 13.64 -5.21
CA LEU A 269 -20.60 12.81 -6.28
C LEU A 269 -20.31 11.35 -5.87
N TYR A 270 -20.44 11.01 -4.59
CA TYR A 270 -20.14 9.67 -4.08
C TYR A 270 -21.21 8.62 -4.42
N LYS A 271 -20.76 7.40 -4.73
CA LYS A 271 -21.59 6.18 -4.81
C LYS A 271 -20.74 4.95 -4.50
N PRO A 272 -21.18 4.01 -3.65
CA PRO A 272 -20.39 2.83 -3.30
C PRO A 272 -19.87 2.05 -4.52
N ILE A 273 -18.64 1.55 -4.43
CA ILE A 273 -18.00 0.78 -5.51
C ILE A 273 -18.82 -0.47 -5.85
N LYS A 274 -19.03 -0.70 -7.14
CA LYS A 274 -19.69 -1.90 -7.64
C LYS A 274 -18.70 -3.08 -7.61
N THR A 275 -18.90 -3.99 -6.65
CA THR A 275 -18.09 -5.20 -6.48
C THR A 275 -18.78 -6.43 -7.05
N VAL A 276 -18.03 -7.53 -7.21
CA VAL A 276 -18.58 -8.80 -7.70
C VAL A 276 -19.74 -9.25 -6.81
N LYS A 277 -19.56 -9.19 -5.48
CA LYS A 277 -20.62 -9.53 -4.54
C LYS A 277 -21.82 -8.60 -4.66
N SER A 278 -21.62 -7.27 -4.71
CA SER A 278 -22.75 -6.34 -4.77
C SER A 278 -23.53 -6.46 -6.08
N PHE A 279 -22.86 -6.80 -7.18
CA PHE A 279 -23.52 -7.11 -8.45
C PHE A 279 -24.33 -8.41 -8.41
N LEU A 280 -23.75 -9.50 -7.89
CA LEU A 280 -24.41 -10.82 -7.81
C LEU A 280 -25.53 -10.90 -6.77
N VAL A 281 -25.64 -9.91 -5.87
CA VAL A 281 -26.75 -9.78 -4.90
C VAL A 281 -27.77 -8.73 -5.36
N SER A 282 -27.47 -7.93 -6.39
CA SER A 282 -28.34 -6.84 -6.84
C SER A 282 -29.71 -7.28 -7.36
N LYS A 283 -29.85 -8.54 -7.80
CA LYS A 283 -31.11 -9.14 -8.24
C LYS A 283 -31.63 -10.08 -7.16
N GLN A 284 -32.41 -9.53 -6.22
CA GLN A 284 -32.96 -10.29 -5.09
C GLN A 284 -33.84 -11.45 -5.56
N GLU A 285 -34.45 -11.34 -6.75
CA GLU A 285 -35.32 -12.35 -7.33
C GLU A 285 -34.61 -13.63 -7.76
N ASP A 286 -33.26 -13.63 -7.85
CA ASP A 286 -32.46 -14.83 -8.13
C ASP A 286 -32.31 -15.75 -6.89
N ASN A 287 -32.78 -15.31 -5.71
CA ASN A 287 -32.68 -16.03 -4.43
C ASN A 287 -31.26 -16.56 -4.12
N GLY A 288 -30.22 -15.87 -4.61
CA GLY A 288 -28.83 -16.25 -4.39
C GLY A 288 -28.37 -17.49 -5.15
N ARG A 289 -29.12 -17.97 -6.16
CA ARG A 289 -28.71 -19.11 -6.99
C ARG A 289 -27.33 -18.89 -7.61
N VAL A 290 -27.07 -17.70 -8.15
CA VAL A 290 -25.78 -17.39 -8.78
C VAL A 290 -24.60 -17.45 -7.78
N LEU A 291 -24.84 -17.21 -6.48
CA LEU A 291 -23.80 -17.28 -5.45
C LEU A 291 -23.31 -18.71 -5.18
N GLN A 292 -24.11 -19.72 -5.52
CA GLN A 292 -23.70 -21.13 -5.43
C GLN A 292 -22.54 -21.46 -6.38
N MET A 293 -22.23 -20.58 -7.35
CA MET A 293 -21.03 -20.69 -8.18
C MET A 293 -19.74 -20.68 -7.35
N PHE A 294 -19.72 -19.99 -6.20
CA PHE A 294 -18.57 -19.96 -5.30
C PHE A 294 -18.33 -21.28 -4.57
N ASP A 295 -19.32 -22.18 -4.57
CA ASP A 295 -19.21 -23.49 -3.95
C ASP A 295 -18.84 -24.57 -5.01
N ASP A 296 -18.76 -24.20 -6.30
CA ASP A 296 -18.38 -25.09 -7.41
C ASP A 296 -16.86 -25.08 -7.64
N LYS A 297 -16.21 -26.25 -7.54
CA LYS A 297 -14.76 -26.42 -7.74
C LYS A 297 -14.27 -25.90 -9.10
N LEU A 298 -15.11 -25.87 -10.13
CA LEU A 298 -14.74 -25.33 -11.45
C LEU A 298 -14.34 -23.85 -11.39
N ILE A 299 -14.80 -23.10 -10.37
CA ILE A 299 -14.45 -21.68 -10.22
C ILE A 299 -12.94 -21.47 -10.02
N LEU A 300 -12.25 -22.44 -9.39
CA LEU A 300 -10.80 -22.40 -9.19
C LEU A 300 -10.07 -22.40 -10.54
N TYR A 301 -10.50 -23.25 -11.47
CA TYR A 301 -9.96 -23.28 -12.82
C TYR A 301 -10.34 -22.03 -13.63
N ALA A 302 -11.60 -21.62 -13.55
CA ALA A 302 -12.14 -20.45 -14.26
C ALA A 302 -11.42 -19.14 -13.88
N THR A 303 -11.00 -19.01 -12.62
CA THR A 303 -10.39 -17.79 -12.08
C THR A 303 -8.86 -17.89 -11.92
N SER A 304 -8.27 -19.01 -12.33
CA SER A 304 -6.81 -19.22 -12.26
C SER A 304 -6.03 -18.26 -13.16
N SER A 305 -4.83 -17.85 -12.72
CA SER A 305 -3.89 -17.08 -13.54
C SER A 305 -2.93 -18.00 -14.29
N VAL A 306 -2.94 -17.96 -15.62
CA VAL A 306 -2.04 -18.77 -16.45
C VAL A 306 -0.71 -18.03 -16.63
N SER A 307 0.35 -18.51 -15.96
CA SER A 307 1.70 -17.94 -16.09
C SER A 307 2.51 -18.69 -17.17
N PRO A 308 3.14 -17.97 -18.12
CA PRO A 308 3.96 -18.57 -19.18
C PRO A 308 5.35 -18.99 -18.71
N VAL A 309 5.82 -18.47 -17.57
CA VAL A 309 7.19 -18.71 -17.07
C VAL A 309 7.39 -20.20 -16.78
N GLY A 310 8.44 -20.78 -17.35
CA GLY A 310 8.81 -22.19 -17.15
C GLY A 310 7.87 -23.20 -17.82
N LYS A 311 7.01 -22.78 -18.75
CA LYS A 311 6.06 -23.65 -19.45
C LYS A 311 6.22 -23.60 -20.96
N SER A 312 6.05 -24.75 -21.59
CA SER A 312 6.01 -24.86 -23.05
C SER A 312 4.68 -24.32 -23.63
N ARG A 313 4.69 -23.90 -24.90
CA ARG A 313 3.49 -23.41 -25.60
C ARG A 313 2.30 -24.41 -25.54
N PRO A 314 2.48 -25.73 -25.71
CA PRO A 314 1.38 -26.70 -25.58
C PRO A 314 0.78 -26.76 -24.18
N GLN A 315 1.62 -26.70 -23.13
CA GLN A 315 1.14 -26.68 -21.74
C GLN A 315 0.32 -25.42 -21.45
N ILE A 316 0.78 -24.26 -21.94
CA ILE A 316 0.04 -23.00 -21.81
C ILE A 316 -1.33 -23.11 -22.49
N ASN A 317 -1.36 -23.60 -23.74
CA ASN A 317 -2.61 -23.78 -24.48
C ASN A 317 -3.58 -24.75 -23.79
N LYS A 318 -3.08 -25.82 -23.17
CA LYS A 318 -3.90 -26.75 -22.37
C LYS A 318 -4.55 -26.04 -21.19
N LEU A 319 -3.79 -25.24 -20.44
CA LEU A 319 -4.31 -24.48 -19.30
C LEU A 319 -5.34 -23.42 -19.72
N ILE A 320 -5.10 -22.74 -20.85
CA ILE A 320 -6.06 -21.77 -21.42
C ILE A 320 -7.38 -22.47 -21.77
N LYS A 321 -7.33 -23.59 -22.48
CA LYS A 321 -8.52 -24.38 -22.83
C LYS A 321 -9.29 -24.86 -21.61
N GLN A 322 -8.59 -25.33 -20.57
CA GLN A 322 -9.22 -25.75 -19.31
C GLN A 322 -9.94 -24.58 -18.62
N LYS A 323 -9.30 -23.40 -18.58
CA LYS A 323 -9.90 -22.18 -18.02
C LYS A 323 -11.15 -21.74 -18.80
N GLU A 324 -11.05 -21.67 -20.13
CA GLU A 324 -12.18 -21.27 -21.00
C GLU A 324 -13.36 -22.24 -20.88
N TYR A 325 -13.08 -23.55 -20.86
CA TYR A 325 -14.09 -24.57 -20.64
C TYR A 325 -14.80 -24.42 -19.29
N ALA A 326 -14.04 -24.17 -18.21
CA ALA A 326 -14.60 -23.96 -16.89
C ALA A 326 -15.49 -22.70 -16.84
N ILE A 327 -15.04 -21.59 -17.43
CA ILE A 327 -15.82 -20.35 -17.52
C ILE A 327 -17.15 -20.61 -18.24
N GLU A 328 -17.13 -21.31 -19.38
CA GLU A 328 -18.34 -21.49 -20.17
C GLU A 328 -19.33 -22.48 -19.56
N THR A 329 -18.80 -23.48 -18.85
CA THR A 329 -19.61 -24.43 -18.07
C THR A 329 -20.33 -23.71 -16.92
N LEU A 330 -19.61 -22.89 -16.16
CA LEU A 330 -20.19 -22.10 -15.06
C LEU A 330 -21.19 -21.06 -15.57
N ALA A 331 -20.83 -20.31 -16.63
CA ALA A 331 -21.72 -19.32 -17.23
C ALA A 331 -23.03 -19.95 -17.72
N SER A 332 -22.98 -21.16 -18.29
CA SER A 332 -24.17 -21.88 -18.72
C SER A 332 -25.00 -22.40 -17.53
N LYS A 333 -24.36 -23.03 -16.54
CA LYS A 333 -25.01 -23.65 -15.37
C LYS A 333 -25.71 -22.64 -14.47
N TYR A 334 -25.07 -21.49 -14.23
CA TYR A 334 -25.56 -20.47 -13.30
C TYR A 334 -26.33 -19.32 -13.98
N SER A 335 -26.44 -19.32 -15.32
CA SER A 335 -27.30 -18.36 -16.02
C SER A 335 -28.77 -18.52 -15.64
N SER A 336 -29.48 -17.40 -15.54
CA SER A 336 -30.88 -17.33 -15.16
C SER A 336 -31.60 -16.23 -15.96
N LYS A 337 -32.89 -16.04 -15.68
CA LYS A 337 -33.64 -14.91 -16.23
C LYS A 337 -33.07 -13.55 -15.76
N TYR A 338 -32.37 -13.53 -14.62
CA TYR A 338 -31.87 -12.32 -13.98
C TYR A 338 -30.41 -12.02 -14.31
N TYR A 339 -29.60 -13.09 -14.50
CA TYR A 339 -28.20 -12.99 -14.87
C TYR A 339 -27.95 -13.72 -16.19
N SER A 340 -27.53 -12.96 -17.21
CA SER A 340 -27.13 -13.52 -18.49
C SER A 340 -25.81 -14.29 -18.37
N LYS A 341 -25.49 -15.10 -19.39
CA LYS A 341 -24.17 -15.75 -19.46
C LYS A 341 -23.04 -14.72 -19.43
N GLU A 342 -23.22 -13.57 -20.08
CA GLU A 342 -22.19 -12.54 -20.15
C GLU A 342 -21.98 -11.86 -18.79
N ASP A 343 -23.03 -11.68 -17.99
CA ASP A 343 -22.93 -11.16 -16.62
C ASP A 343 -22.05 -12.08 -15.74
N ILE A 344 -22.23 -13.39 -15.88
CA ILE A 344 -21.45 -14.39 -15.15
C ILE A 344 -20.01 -14.42 -15.64
N ARG A 345 -19.78 -14.35 -16.95
CA ARG A 345 -18.42 -14.23 -17.52
C ARG A 345 -17.73 -12.98 -17.00
N GLN A 346 -18.41 -11.84 -16.99
CA GLN A 346 -17.87 -10.58 -16.46
C GLN A 346 -17.45 -10.72 -14.99
N ALA A 347 -18.27 -11.37 -14.14
CA ALA A 347 -17.92 -11.64 -12.75
C ALA A 347 -16.68 -12.55 -12.63
N LEU A 348 -16.63 -13.65 -13.39
CA LEU A 348 -15.49 -14.58 -13.41
C LEU A 348 -14.20 -13.92 -13.91
N TYR A 349 -14.29 -13.08 -14.95
CA TYR A 349 -13.16 -12.30 -15.45
C TYR A 349 -12.67 -11.30 -14.41
N SER A 350 -13.57 -10.65 -13.67
CA SER A 350 -13.19 -9.73 -12.59
C SER A 350 -12.36 -10.42 -11.50
N ILE A 351 -12.77 -11.63 -11.09
CA ILE A 351 -12.03 -12.44 -10.12
C ILE A 351 -10.70 -12.94 -10.73
N GLY A 352 -10.72 -13.35 -12.01
CA GLY A 352 -9.51 -13.78 -12.72
C GLY A 352 -8.47 -12.67 -12.85
N ASP A 353 -8.90 -11.44 -13.15
CA ASP A 353 -8.05 -10.25 -13.23
C ASP A 353 -7.44 -9.94 -11.85
N TYR A 354 -8.24 -10.04 -10.78
CA TYR A 354 -7.76 -9.92 -9.38
C TYR A 354 -6.68 -10.94 -9.04
N ASN A 355 -6.92 -12.23 -9.34
CA ASN A 355 -5.96 -13.29 -9.07
C ASN A 355 -4.67 -13.10 -9.89
N ALA A 356 -4.79 -12.63 -11.13
CA ALA A 356 -3.63 -12.31 -11.97
C ALA A 356 -2.82 -11.14 -11.39
N TYR A 357 -3.49 -10.07 -10.95
CA TYR A 357 -2.86 -8.90 -10.32
C TYR A 357 -2.07 -9.29 -9.06
N ILE A 358 -2.70 -10.04 -8.12
CA ILE A 358 -2.01 -10.52 -6.92
C ILE A 358 -0.79 -11.35 -7.27
N ASN A 359 -0.95 -12.30 -8.20
CA ASN A 359 0.14 -13.20 -8.57
C ASN A 359 1.29 -12.46 -9.23
N MET A 360 1.02 -11.46 -10.08
CA MET A 360 2.04 -10.65 -10.72
C MET A 360 2.86 -9.87 -9.69
N ASN A 361 2.20 -9.29 -8.69
CA ASN A 361 2.84 -8.42 -7.71
C ASN A 361 3.51 -9.17 -6.56
N ARG A 362 2.98 -10.34 -6.15
CA ARG A 362 3.54 -11.15 -5.06
C ARG A 362 4.71 -12.04 -5.49
N LYS A 363 4.72 -12.56 -6.72
CA LYS A 363 5.77 -13.50 -7.18
C LYS A 363 7.19 -12.94 -7.06
N PRO A 364 7.49 -11.69 -7.47
CA PRO A 364 8.81 -11.10 -7.28
C PRO A 364 9.23 -11.08 -5.81
N ILE A 365 8.31 -10.75 -4.91
CA ILE A 365 8.55 -10.71 -3.46
C ILE A 365 8.91 -12.10 -2.92
N ILE A 366 8.15 -13.13 -3.32
CA ILE A 366 8.40 -14.53 -2.92
C ILE A 366 9.78 -15.00 -3.44
N ARG A 367 10.15 -14.64 -4.67
CA ARG A 367 11.49 -14.95 -5.20
C ARG A 367 12.59 -14.21 -4.46
N MET A 368 12.36 -12.96 -4.07
CA MET A 368 13.31 -12.20 -3.25
C MET A 368 13.48 -12.84 -1.86
N LEU A 369 12.41 -13.33 -1.23
CA LEU A 369 12.49 -14.11 0.01
C LEU A 369 13.34 -15.39 -0.18
N ALA A 370 13.09 -16.15 -1.24
CA ALA A 370 13.89 -17.34 -1.54
C ALA A 370 15.37 -17.03 -1.80
N ARG A 371 15.67 -15.88 -2.42
CA ARG A 371 17.05 -15.40 -2.62
C ARG A 371 17.70 -14.91 -1.33
N LEU A 372 16.92 -14.35 -0.41
CA LEU A 372 17.39 -13.93 0.91
C LEU A 372 17.84 -15.14 1.74
N ASP A 373 17.20 -16.30 1.59
CA ASP A 373 17.60 -17.53 2.31
C ASP A 373 19.03 -17.97 1.98
N LEU A 374 19.57 -17.64 0.80
CA LEU A 374 20.97 -17.90 0.43
C LEU A 374 21.95 -17.21 1.38
N PHE A 375 21.59 -16.04 1.92
CA PHE A 375 22.45 -15.27 2.82
C PHE A 375 22.57 -15.90 4.22
N ARG A 376 21.77 -16.93 4.56
CA ARG A 376 21.99 -17.72 5.78
C ARG A 376 23.19 -18.66 5.69
N GLN A 377 23.68 -18.96 4.48
CA GLN A 377 24.80 -19.87 4.29
C GLN A 377 26.10 -19.21 4.80
N PRO A 378 26.89 -19.86 5.68
CA PRO A 378 28.06 -19.22 6.30
C PRO A 378 29.08 -18.65 5.29
N GLU A 379 29.31 -19.36 4.18
CA GLU A 379 30.24 -18.93 3.13
C GLU A 379 29.76 -17.65 2.42
N ILE A 380 28.46 -17.56 2.15
CA ILE A 380 27.85 -16.38 1.54
C ILE A 380 27.81 -15.23 2.55
N ALA A 381 27.38 -15.48 3.79
CA ALA A 381 27.33 -14.46 4.84
C ALA A 381 28.69 -13.81 5.12
N LYS A 382 29.77 -14.61 5.07
CA LYS A 382 31.14 -14.13 5.27
C LYS A 382 31.64 -13.26 4.11
N LYS A 383 31.33 -13.62 2.87
CA LYS A 383 31.80 -12.91 1.67
C LYS A 383 30.89 -11.75 1.25
N TYR A 384 29.58 -11.90 1.43
CA TYR A 384 28.53 -10.98 1.01
C TYR A 384 27.65 -10.59 2.20
N SER A 385 28.28 -10.09 3.27
CA SER A 385 27.53 -9.67 4.45
C SER A 385 26.56 -8.53 4.11
N ILE A 386 25.32 -8.62 4.59
CA ILE A 386 24.31 -7.56 4.44
C ILE A 386 24.25 -6.63 5.64
N GLY A 387 25.12 -6.80 6.64
CA GLY A 387 25.16 -5.93 7.83
C GLY A 387 25.38 -4.46 7.46
N ILE A 388 24.72 -3.57 8.20
CA ILE A 388 24.73 -2.12 7.98
C ILE A 388 25.15 -1.38 9.25
N GLN A 389 25.74 -0.20 9.09
CA GLN A 389 26.20 0.62 10.19
C GLN A 389 25.80 2.08 9.96
N PHE A 390 25.22 2.70 10.99
CA PHE A 390 24.83 4.10 10.97
C PHE A 390 25.96 5.01 10.46
N GLY A 391 25.61 5.91 9.54
CA GLY A 391 26.53 6.90 8.96
C GLY A 391 27.44 6.35 7.86
N ARG A 392 27.47 5.03 7.64
CA ARG A 392 28.24 4.40 6.57
C ARG A 392 27.37 4.21 5.34
N GLN A 393 27.83 4.70 4.18
CA GLN A 393 27.11 4.56 2.89
C GLN A 393 25.65 5.06 2.94
N GLY A 394 25.35 6.04 3.81
CA GLY A 394 24.00 6.62 3.94
C GLY A 394 23.05 5.88 4.88
N ALA A 395 23.46 4.76 5.48
CA ALA A 395 22.61 3.99 6.38
C ALA A 395 22.23 4.79 7.64
N ARG A 396 20.96 4.68 8.04
CA ARG A 396 20.39 5.29 9.27
C ARG A 396 20.12 4.26 10.37
N LEU A 397 20.29 2.98 10.08
CA LEU A 397 20.18 1.88 11.02
C LEU A 397 21.55 1.19 11.19
N THR A 398 21.73 0.53 12.33
CA THR A 398 22.89 -0.32 12.60
C THR A 398 22.40 -1.72 12.91
N HIS A 399 22.70 -2.67 12.03
CA HIS A 399 22.34 -4.08 12.18
C HIS A 399 23.55 -4.94 11.80
N ASP A 400 23.81 -5.99 12.57
CA ASP A 400 24.67 -7.07 12.10
C ASP A 400 23.99 -7.86 10.97
N HIS A 401 24.69 -8.88 10.45
CA HIS A 401 24.18 -9.68 9.35
C HIS A 401 22.84 -10.37 9.69
N GLU A 402 22.77 -11.01 10.86
CA GLU A 402 21.61 -11.79 11.28
C GLU A 402 20.39 -10.90 11.54
N ARG A 403 20.59 -9.79 12.25
CA ARG A 403 19.52 -8.82 12.49
C ARG A 403 19.03 -8.18 11.20
N GLN A 404 19.92 -7.83 10.27
CA GLN A 404 19.51 -7.30 8.97
C GLN A 404 18.75 -8.37 8.18
N TRP A 405 19.21 -9.62 8.19
CA TRP A 405 18.52 -10.72 7.52
C TRP A 405 17.07 -10.86 8.01
N HIS A 406 16.85 -10.85 9.32
CA HIS A 406 15.51 -10.89 9.91
C HIS A 406 14.68 -9.65 9.53
N TYR A 407 15.29 -8.46 9.56
CA TYR A 407 14.61 -7.21 9.19
C TYR A 407 14.13 -7.22 7.73
N VAL A 408 14.96 -7.69 6.80
CA VAL A 408 14.63 -7.84 5.38
C VAL A 408 13.56 -8.90 5.19
N GLN A 409 13.68 -10.06 5.85
CA GLN A 409 12.70 -11.15 5.76
C GLN A 409 11.31 -10.68 6.21
N GLN A 410 11.22 -10.03 7.36
CA GLN A 410 9.96 -9.50 7.90
C GLN A 410 9.37 -8.43 6.97
N SER A 411 10.20 -7.55 6.40
CA SER A 411 9.75 -6.51 5.48
C SER A 411 9.18 -7.08 4.18
N LEU A 412 9.88 -8.03 3.56
CA LEU A 412 9.41 -8.71 2.35
C LEU A 412 8.16 -9.57 2.63
N MET A 413 8.09 -10.24 3.79
CA MET A 413 6.91 -11.01 4.19
C MET A 413 5.70 -10.09 4.38
N LEU A 414 5.89 -8.96 5.06
CA LEU A 414 4.85 -7.95 5.25
C LEU A 414 4.36 -7.41 3.91
N TRP A 415 5.26 -7.01 3.02
CA TRP A 415 4.93 -6.57 1.68
C TRP A 415 4.18 -7.64 0.88
N SER A 416 4.57 -8.91 1.02
CA SER A 416 3.85 -10.03 0.40
C SER A 416 2.41 -10.13 0.91
N ILE A 417 2.16 -10.00 2.21
CA ILE A 417 0.80 -10.04 2.77
C ILE A 417 0.00 -8.81 2.33
N ILE A 418 0.59 -7.61 2.36
CA ILE A 418 -0.04 -6.37 1.86
C ILE A 418 -0.47 -6.51 0.40
N GLN A 419 0.40 -7.05 -0.47
CA GLN A 419 0.05 -7.27 -1.87
C GLN A 419 -1.07 -8.31 -2.06
N ARG A 420 -1.23 -9.27 -1.12
CA ARG A 420 -2.37 -10.21 -1.12
C ARG A 420 -3.67 -9.49 -0.79
N GLU A 421 -3.64 -8.61 0.19
CA GLU A 421 -4.81 -7.84 0.65
C GLU A 421 -5.02 -6.53 -0.14
N MET A 422 -4.24 -6.28 -1.20
CA MET A 422 -4.17 -4.96 -1.84
C MET A 422 -5.54 -4.44 -2.30
N MET A 423 -6.36 -5.25 -2.97
CA MET A 423 -7.70 -4.78 -3.39
C MET A 423 -8.63 -4.52 -2.21
N ARG A 424 -8.50 -5.28 -1.13
CA ARG A 424 -9.26 -5.05 0.09
C ARG A 424 -8.83 -3.75 0.75
N LEU A 425 -7.53 -3.47 0.82
CA LEU A 425 -7.01 -2.18 1.29
C LEU A 425 -7.50 -1.02 0.41
N TRP A 426 -7.53 -1.17 -0.91
CA TRP A 426 -8.12 -0.19 -1.82
C TRP A 426 -9.61 0.05 -1.59
N TYR A 427 -10.38 -1.01 -1.34
CA TYR A 427 -11.80 -0.89 -1.05
C TYR A 427 -12.05 -0.18 0.30
N LEU A 428 -11.29 -0.54 1.34
CA LEU A 428 -11.37 0.12 2.65
C LEU A 428 -10.90 1.58 2.57
N ALA A 429 -9.91 1.88 1.73
CA ALA A 429 -9.48 3.23 1.43
C ALA A 429 -10.60 4.07 0.81
N ASP A 430 -11.38 3.53 -0.13
CA ASP A 430 -12.53 4.23 -0.68
C ASP A 430 -13.56 4.55 0.42
N ILE A 431 -13.83 3.61 1.31
CA ILE A 431 -14.74 3.82 2.45
C ILE A 431 -14.22 4.94 3.36
N ASP A 432 -13.00 4.82 3.86
CA ASP A 432 -12.42 5.79 4.80
C ASP A 432 -12.28 7.18 4.15
N GLN A 433 -11.90 7.24 2.87
CA GLN A 433 -11.71 8.51 2.16
C GLN A 433 -13.03 9.25 1.91
N PHE A 434 -14.15 8.53 1.72
CA PHE A 434 -15.41 9.11 1.24
C PHE A 434 -16.62 8.85 2.14
N ASP A 435 -16.41 8.49 3.42
CA ASP A 435 -17.45 8.29 4.44
C ASP A 435 -18.34 9.53 4.71
N GLY A 436 -17.89 10.74 4.35
CA GLY A 436 -18.55 12.03 4.62
C GLY A 436 -18.08 12.74 5.90
N SER A 437 -17.14 12.17 6.65
CA SER A 437 -16.52 12.84 7.79
C SER A 437 -15.63 14.00 7.35
N GLN A 438 -15.50 15.01 8.22
CA GLN A 438 -14.68 16.18 7.95
C GLN A 438 -13.20 15.82 7.90
N TYR A 439 -12.46 16.51 7.04
CA TYR A 439 -11.00 16.44 6.96
C TYR A 439 -10.38 17.74 7.48
N ARG A 440 -9.14 17.67 7.96
CA ARG A 440 -8.34 18.85 8.32
C ARG A 440 -7.42 19.20 7.16
N LEU A 441 -7.51 20.43 6.65
CA LEU A 441 -6.54 20.92 5.66
C LEU A 441 -5.32 21.48 6.40
N ALA A 442 -4.14 20.87 6.20
CA ALA A 442 -2.91 21.33 6.86
C ALA A 442 -1.69 21.16 5.95
N SER A 443 -0.67 21.98 6.17
CA SER A 443 0.64 21.82 5.53
C SER A 443 1.42 20.73 6.26
N THR A 444 1.86 19.72 5.52
CA THR A 444 2.56 18.55 6.10
C THR A 444 4.06 18.55 5.83
N GLY A 445 4.64 19.70 5.49
CA GLY A 445 6.03 19.81 5.05
C GLY A 445 6.26 19.42 3.58
N HIS A 446 5.40 18.59 2.99
CA HIS A 446 5.41 18.22 1.57
C HIS A 446 4.28 18.87 0.75
N GLY A 447 3.69 19.94 1.28
CA GLY A 447 2.59 20.67 0.66
C GLY A 447 1.30 20.65 1.49
N LEU A 448 0.25 21.26 0.94
CA LEU A 448 -1.06 21.38 1.57
C LEU A 448 -1.89 20.11 1.31
N ASN A 449 -2.24 19.40 2.37
CA ASN A 449 -2.92 18.12 2.28
C ASN A 449 -4.24 18.09 3.07
N ARG A 450 -5.21 17.34 2.55
CA ARG A 450 -6.44 16.98 3.27
C ARG A 450 -6.12 15.79 4.17
N ILE A 451 -5.88 16.06 5.45
CA ILE A 451 -5.60 15.05 6.47
C ILE A 451 -6.91 14.45 6.96
N LYS A 452 -7.01 13.13 6.93
CA LYS A 452 -8.25 12.42 7.27
C LYS A 452 -7.97 11.10 8.00
N PRO A 453 -8.65 10.83 9.13
CA PRO A 453 -8.57 9.53 9.81
C PRO A 453 -8.97 8.38 8.89
N CYS A 454 -8.25 7.25 8.98
CA CYS A 454 -8.54 6.05 8.18
C CYS A 454 -8.66 4.79 9.08
N PRO A 455 -9.72 4.69 9.90
CA PRO A 455 -9.84 3.64 10.92
C PRO A 455 -9.96 2.23 10.33
N SER A 456 -10.63 2.08 9.17
CA SER A 456 -10.86 0.77 8.57
C SER A 456 -9.58 0.17 8.02
N ILE A 457 -8.80 0.97 7.29
CA ILE A 457 -7.47 0.56 6.80
C ILE A 457 -6.54 0.30 7.99
N TYR A 458 -6.53 1.18 8.99
CA TYR A 458 -5.68 1.03 10.17
C TYR A 458 -5.89 -0.32 10.87
N LYS A 459 -7.16 -0.68 11.11
CA LYS A 459 -7.54 -1.97 11.70
C LYS A 459 -7.10 -3.15 10.84
N GLU A 460 -7.21 -3.05 9.52
CA GLU A 460 -6.80 -4.13 8.63
C GLU A 460 -5.28 -4.28 8.56
N MET A 461 -4.54 -3.17 8.60
CA MET A 461 -3.08 -3.18 8.66
C MET A 461 -2.55 -3.83 9.93
N HIS A 462 -3.19 -3.60 11.08
CA HIS A 462 -2.82 -4.30 12.31
C HIS A 462 -3.04 -5.81 12.22
N LYS A 463 -4.10 -6.28 11.56
CA LYS A 463 -4.28 -7.73 11.30
C LYS A 463 -3.16 -8.28 10.42
N ILE A 464 -2.78 -7.55 9.37
CA ILE A 464 -1.70 -7.92 8.46
C ILE A 464 -0.36 -8.01 9.22
N ILE A 465 -0.07 -7.04 10.10
CA ILE A 465 1.14 -7.03 10.93
C ILE A 465 1.13 -8.21 11.89
N ASN A 466 -0.01 -8.51 12.53
CA ASN A 466 -0.13 -9.65 13.43
C ASN A 466 0.04 -10.99 12.70
N GLU A 467 -0.49 -11.13 11.48
CA GLU A 467 -0.23 -12.31 10.64
C GLU A 467 1.25 -12.41 10.24
N CYS A 468 1.90 -11.28 9.95
CA CYS A 468 3.33 -11.28 9.63
C CYS A 468 4.15 -11.73 10.85
N ARG A 469 3.86 -11.17 12.02
CA ARG A 469 4.51 -11.50 13.30
C ARG A 469 4.38 -12.98 13.64
N SER A 470 3.20 -13.57 13.46
CA SER A 470 3.00 -15.00 13.74
C SER A 470 3.79 -15.93 12.80
N LYS A 471 4.26 -15.42 11.66
CA LYS A 471 5.07 -16.15 10.68
C LYS A 471 6.58 -15.90 10.82
N THR A 472 7.00 -15.03 11.73
CA THR A 472 8.40 -14.64 11.92
C THR A 472 8.85 -14.94 13.34
N HIS A 473 10.07 -15.42 13.53
CA HIS A 473 10.54 -15.84 14.86
C HIS A 473 10.88 -14.67 15.77
N THR A 474 11.43 -13.61 15.20
CA THR A 474 11.79 -12.36 15.88
C THR A 474 11.13 -11.20 15.14
N TRP A 475 10.92 -10.07 15.83
CA TRP A 475 10.44 -8.83 15.23
C TRP A 475 11.47 -7.73 15.41
N VAL A 476 11.94 -7.15 14.30
CA VAL A 476 12.95 -6.10 14.26
C VAL A 476 12.33 -4.84 13.66
N GLY A 477 12.53 -3.69 14.32
CA GLY A 477 11.95 -2.41 13.93
C GLY A 477 10.59 -2.12 14.59
N SER A 478 10.05 -0.94 14.32
CA SER A 478 8.79 -0.47 14.90
C SER A 478 7.59 -1.05 14.14
N SER A 479 6.48 -1.24 14.86
CA SER A 479 5.17 -1.59 14.28
C SER A 479 4.23 -0.40 14.16
N VAL A 480 4.74 0.82 14.37
CA VAL A 480 3.99 2.05 14.12
C VAL A 480 3.65 2.12 12.63
N VAL A 481 2.38 2.41 12.37
CA VAL A 481 1.81 2.68 11.05
C VAL A 481 1.32 4.12 11.05
N HIS A 482 1.85 4.93 10.16
CA HIS A 482 1.41 6.31 9.95
C HIS A 482 0.21 6.32 9.02
N LEU A 483 -0.91 6.87 9.47
CA LEU A 483 -2.14 6.92 8.70
C LEU A 483 -3.12 7.96 9.23
N GLY A 484 -3.48 8.93 8.39
CA GLY A 484 -4.33 10.06 8.80
C GLY A 484 -3.60 11.11 9.63
N ASP A 485 -2.27 11.20 9.48
CA ASP A 485 -1.39 12.13 10.20
C ASP A 485 -0.53 12.95 9.24
N ASP A 486 0.40 13.75 9.75
CA ASP A 486 1.22 14.62 8.89
C ASP A 486 2.18 13.82 7.98
N ALA A 487 2.53 12.57 8.32
CA ALA A 487 3.43 11.74 7.53
C ALA A 487 2.70 10.94 6.42
N VAL A 488 1.46 10.54 6.69
CA VAL A 488 0.56 9.89 5.74
C VAL A 488 -0.83 10.54 5.87
N PRO A 489 -1.09 11.62 5.12
CA PRO A 489 -2.27 12.46 5.33
C PRO A 489 -3.61 11.73 5.25
N ASN A 490 -3.73 10.78 4.34
CA ASN A 490 -4.99 10.08 4.11
C ASN A 490 -4.75 8.74 3.41
N ALA A 491 -5.85 8.02 3.15
CA ALA A 491 -5.85 6.69 2.57
C ALA A 491 -5.18 6.61 1.18
N LEU A 492 -5.24 7.69 0.38
CA LEU A 492 -4.62 7.73 -0.95
C LEU A 492 -3.09 7.66 -0.83
N PHE A 493 -2.49 8.50 0.02
CA PHE A 493 -1.05 8.50 0.26
C PHE A 493 -0.55 7.15 0.79
N PHE A 494 -1.35 6.50 1.64
CA PHE A 494 -1.05 5.17 2.13
C PHE A 494 -0.97 4.14 0.99
N LEU A 495 -1.96 4.10 0.10
CA LEU A 495 -1.98 3.17 -1.02
C LEU A 495 -0.87 3.46 -2.04
N ASP A 496 -0.59 4.74 -2.30
CA ASP A 496 0.46 5.17 -3.22
C ASP A 496 1.85 4.74 -2.73
N LYS A 497 2.07 4.59 -1.42
CA LYS A 497 3.28 3.94 -0.89
C LYS A 497 3.30 2.48 -1.33
N TYR A 498 2.34 1.65 -0.92
CA TYR A 498 2.46 0.20 -1.13
C TYR A 498 2.27 -0.26 -2.59
N THR A 499 1.72 0.58 -3.47
CA THR A 499 1.72 0.33 -4.92
C THR A 499 3.11 0.46 -5.55
N GLN A 500 4.09 1.05 -4.87
CA GLN A 500 5.48 1.11 -5.34
C GLN A 500 6.26 -0.18 -5.12
N VAL A 501 5.83 -1.06 -4.22
CA VAL A 501 6.56 -2.30 -3.92
C VAL A 501 6.80 -3.15 -5.19
N PRO A 502 5.78 -3.44 -6.03
CA PRO A 502 6.01 -4.17 -7.27
C PRO A 502 6.87 -3.38 -8.26
N THR A 503 6.67 -2.07 -8.33
CA THR A 503 7.43 -1.13 -9.17
C THR A 503 8.93 -1.17 -8.87
N ILE A 504 9.30 -1.35 -7.60
CA ILE A 504 10.68 -1.53 -7.15
C ILE A 504 11.17 -2.96 -7.43
N LEU A 505 10.43 -3.99 -7.00
CA LEU A 505 10.96 -5.36 -6.98
C LEU A 505 10.88 -6.10 -8.32
N ILE A 506 9.93 -5.75 -9.21
CA ILE A 506 9.81 -6.39 -10.53
C ILE A 506 11.07 -6.17 -11.37
N PRO A 507 11.60 -4.94 -11.53
CA PRO A 507 12.84 -4.73 -12.28
C PRO A 507 14.05 -5.50 -11.73
N PHE A 508 14.19 -5.60 -10.41
CA PHE A 508 15.24 -6.40 -9.78
C PHE A 508 15.06 -7.89 -10.09
N ASP A 509 13.86 -8.43 -9.90
CA ASP A 509 13.56 -9.83 -10.19
C ASP A 509 13.80 -10.17 -11.67
N GLN A 510 13.36 -9.31 -12.59
CA GLN A 510 13.56 -9.49 -14.02
C GLN A 510 15.03 -9.45 -14.42
N THR A 511 15.80 -8.51 -13.86
CA THR A 511 17.24 -8.43 -14.09
C THR A 511 17.92 -9.71 -13.65
N LEU A 512 17.65 -10.18 -12.43
CA LEU A 512 18.26 -11.40 -11.88
C LEU A 512 17.92 -12.66 -12.68
N LEU A 513 16.72 -12.75 -13.25
CA LEU A 513 16.31 -13.88 -14.11
C LEU A 513 17.01 -13.85 -15.47
N LYS A 514 17.11 -12.67 -16.08
CA LYS A 514 17.68 -12.50 -17.42
C LYS A 514 19.20 -12.59 -17.48
N ILE A 515 19.91 -12.40 -16.36
CA ILE A 515 21.38 -12.44 -16.32
C ILE A 515 21.95 -13.74 -16.95
N ASN A 516 21.33 -14.88 -16.69
CA ASN A 516 21.80 -16.16 -17.26
C ASN A 516 21.67 -16.19 -18.78
N ASP A 517 20.51 -15.77 -19.30
CA ASP A 517 20.25 -15.74 -20.74
C ASP A 517 21.11 -14.68 -21.43
N LEU A 518 21.33 -13.53 -20.78
CA LEU A 518 22.15 -12.45 -21.29
C LEU A 518 23.60 -12.90 -21.48
N VAL A 519 24.18 -13.56 -20.48
CA VAL A 519 25.57 -14.02 -20.51
C VAL A 519 25.74 -15.28 -21.35
N GLY A 520 24.74 -16.16 -21.40
CA GLY A 520 24.78 -17.37 -22.23
C GLY A 520 24.83 -17.11 -23.74
N ASN A 521 24.43 -15.91 -24.16
CA ASN A 521 24.42 -15.50 -25.57
C ASN A 521 25.64 -14.64 -25.98
N ASP A 522 26.53 -14.27 -25.05
CA ASP A 522 27.66 -13.36 -25.32
C ASP A 522 28.90 -13.71 -24.48
N GLU A 523 29.93 -14.25 -25.15
CA GLU A 523 31.20 -14.65 -24.52
C GLU A 523 31.99 -13.46 -23.94
N TYR A 524 31.95 -12.29 -24.59
CA TYR A 524 32.66 -11.11 -24.09
C TYR A 524 32.02 -10.56 -22.82
N LEU A 525 30.69 -10.64 -22.75
CA LEU A 525 29.97 -10.26 -21.55
C LEU A 525 30.25 -11.24 -20.40
N LEU A 526 30.34 -12.55 -20.69
CA LEU A 526 30.76 -13.54 -19.69
C LEU A 526 32.16 -13.24 -19.15
N GLU A 527 33.12 -12.91 -20.01
CA GLU A 527 34.48 -12.54 -19.60
C GLU A 527 34.47 -11.29 -18.70
N TYR A 528 33.74 -10.25 -19.10
CA TYR A 528 33.55 -9.04 -18.30
C TYR A 528 32.97 -9.35 -16.91
N VAL A 529 31.90 -10.16 -16.86
CA VAL A 529 31.24 -10.53 -15.60
C VAL A 529 32.18 -11.33 -14.70
N ASN A 530 32.91 -12.29 -15.25
CA ASN A 530 33.87 -13.08 -14.48
C ASN A 530 35.04 -12.23 -13.97
N LYS A 531 35.49 -11.24 -14.75
CA LYS A 531 36.56 -10.32 -14.35
C LYS A 531 36.14 -9.37 -13.23
N GLU A 532 34.97 -8.76 -13.35
CA GLU A 532 34.49 -7.75 -12.39
C GLU A 532 33.84 -8.36 -11.14
N TYR A 533 33.10 -9.46 -11.30
CA TYR A 533 32.26 -10.05 -10.23
C TYR A 533 32.68 -11.48 -9.83
N GLY A 534 33.68 -12.05 -10.50
CA GLY A 534 34.22 -13.39 -10.24
C GLY A 534 33.40 -14.51 -10.90
N SER A 535 32.07 -14.41 -10.91
CA SER A 535 31.18 -15.33 -11.60
C SER A 535 29.80 -14.72 -11.85
N VAL A 536 28.99 -15.37 -12.68
CA VAL A 536 27.58 -15.00 -12.91
C VAL A 536 26.78 -15.02 -11.60
N ASP A 537 27.02 -16.01 -10.74
CA ASP A 537 26.39 -16.07 -9.42
C ASP A 537 26.96 -15.01 -8.46
N GLY A 538 28.25 -14.70 -8.58
CA GLY A 538 28.89 -13.59 -7.88
C GLY A 538 28.22 -12.25 -8.19
N LEU A 539 27.92 -11.97 -9.46
CA LEU A 539 27.17 -10.78 -9.89
C LEU A 539 25.78 -10.72 -9.24
N LYS A 540 25.02 -11.82 -9.27
CA LYS A 540 23.70 -11.88 -8.64
C LYS A 540 23.78 -11.64 -7.13
N LEU A 541 24.76 -12.25 -6.45
CA LEU A 541 24.99 -12.06 -5.02
C LEU A 541 25.40 -10.62 -4.70
N THR A 542 26.20 -9.96 -5.54
CA THR A 542 26.55 -8.55 -5.38
C THR A 542 25.31 -7.65 -5.49
N ILE A 543 24.44 -7.86 -6.48
CA ILE A 543 23.19 -7.10 -6.63
C ILE A 543 22.29 -7.32 -5.41
N LEU A 544 22.11 -8.59 -5.00
CA LEU A 544 21.25 -8.94 -3.87
C LEU A 544 21.79 -8.43 -2.53
N GLN A 545 23.11 -8.48 -2.32
CA GLN A 545 23.74 -7.99 -1.10
C GLN A 545 23.49 -6.48 -0.95
N ASP A 546 23.74 -5.70 -2.00
CA ASP A 546 23.52 -4.25 -1.98
C ASP A 546 22.03 -3.92 -1.80
N ALA A 547 21.12 -4.65 -2.46
CA ALA A 547 19.69 -4.48 -2.28
C ALA A 547 19.24 -4.81 -0.84
N PHE A 548 19.60 -5.96 -0.28
CA PHE A 548 19.19 -6.37 1.06
C PHE A 548 19.83 -5.53 2.18
N ALA A 549 21.04 -5.02 1.97
CA ALA A 549 21.65 -4.07 2.90
C ALA A 549 20.94 -2.71 2.82
N HIS A 550 20.87 -2.12 1.62
CA HIS A 550 20.60 -0.68 1.48
C HIS A 550 19.18 -0.30 1.05
N MET A 551 18.34 -1.23 0.60
CA MET A 551 16.89 -0.95 0.51
C MET A 551 16.23 -0.90 1.89
N PHE A 552 16.86 -1.45 2.92
CA PHE A 552 16.31 -1.62 4.26
C PHE A 552 17.23 -1.01 5.34
N ASP A 553 17.92 0.08 5.00
CA ASP A 553 18.88 0.75 5.90
C ASP A 553 18.33 2.01 6.58
N GLY A 554 17.06 2.32 6.33
CA GLY A 554 16.36 3.48 6.87
C GLY A 554 16.76 4.84 6.29
N SER A 555 17.53 4.86 5.20
CA SER A 555 17.82 6.07 4.43
C SER A 555 16.55 6.71 3.83
N GLY A 556 16.65 7.98 3.42
CA GLY A 556 15.56 8.72 2.77
C GLY A 556 14.51 9.36 3.70
N ALA A 557 14.57 9.15 5.02
CA ALA A 557 13.71 9.85 5.98
C ALA A 557 14.29 11.23 6.38
N ASP A 558 13.43 12.25 6.45
CA ASP A 558 13.81 13.65 6.72
C ASP A 558 14.27 13.88 8.18
N ASN A 559 13.73 13.12 9.14
CA ASN A 559 13.97 13.31 10.57
C ASN A 559 14.45 12.04 11.28
N PHE A 560 15.34 12.20 12.27
CA PHE A 560 15.92 11.12 13.09
C PHE A 560 14.87 10.30 13.87
N PHE A 561 13.72 10.88 14.22
CA PHE A 561 12.63 10.17 14.90
C PHE A 561 11.79 9.29 13.95
N MET A 562 11.81 9.60 12.65
CA MET A 562 11.18 8.83 11.58
C MET A 562 12.17 7.89 10.90
N SER A 563 13.26 7.50 11.58
CA SER A 563 14.37 6.71 11.03
C SER A 563 13.93 5.32 10.59
N GLY A 564 13.28 5.22 9.42
CA GLY A 564 13.12 4.08 8.52
C GLY A 564 12.61 2.75 9.08
N SER A 565 12.31 2.69 10.38
CA SER A 565 12.06 1.47 11.14
C SER A 565 10.58 1.22 11.38
N CYS A 566 9.76 2.27 11.30
CA CYS A 566 8.31 2.13 11.21
C CYS A 566 7.93 1.39 9.93
N ILE A 567 6.70 0.88 9.88
CA ILE A 567 6.23 0.03 8.78
C ILE A 567 6.33 0.78 7.44
N ASP A 568 5.92 2.04 7.43
CA ASP A 568 5.97 2.89 6.24
C ASP A 568 7.40 3.34 5.90
N GLY A 569 8.26 3.51 6.92
CA GLY A 569 9.65 3.92 6.75
C GLY A 569 10.52 2.90 6.01
N ARG A 570 10.16 1.61 6.07
CA ARG A 570 10.83 0.52 5.33
C ARG A 570 10.81 0.75 3.82
N LEU A 571 9.73 1.33 3.30
CA LEU A 571 9.61 1.59 1.88
C LEU A 571 10.38 2.84 1.46
N THR A 572 10.48 3.84 2.33
CA THR A 572 11.23 5.08 2.06
C THR A 572 12.69 4.79 1.72
N SER A 573 13.34 3.88 2.46
CA SER A 573 14.73 3.49 2.17
C SER A 573 14.85 2.71 0.85
N ALA A 574 13.87 1.87 0.52
CA ALA A 574 13.87 1.14 -0.74
C ALA A 574 13.72 2.10 -1.94
N TRP A 575 12.86 3.11 -1.81
CA TRP A 575 12.71 4.16 -2.82
C TRP A 575 13.99 4.99 -2.96
N ASN A 576 14.62 5.38 -1.84
CA ASN A 576 15.88 6.10 -1.87
C ASN A 576 17.00 5.30 -2.56
N HIS A 577 17.11 3.99 -2.27
CA HIS A 577 18.05 3.09 -2.96
C HIS A 577 17.81 3.06 -4.48
N CYS A 578 16.55 3.01 -4.91
CA CYS A 578 16.19 3.01 -6.32
C CYS A 578 16.62 4.30 -7.04
N ASN A 579 16.54 5.46 -6.38
CA ASN A 579 17.03 6.72 -6.94
C ASN A 579 18.55 6.75 -7.13
N GLU A 580 19.29 5.94 -6.36
CA GLU A 580 20.74 5.82 -6.45
C GLU A 580 21.20 4.69 -7.36
N ILE A 581 20.29 3.94 -7.99
CA ILE A 581 20.63 2.76 -8.80
C ILE A 581 21.65 3.08 -9.91
N SER A 582 21.55 4.27 -10.50
CA SER A 582 22.42 4.73 -11.60
C SER A 582 23.88 4.90 -11.17
N LYS A 583 24.12 5.07 -9.86
CA LYS A 583 25.45 5.19 -9.27
C LYS A 583 26.05 3.82 -8.94
N LYS A 584 25.28 2.73 -8.99
CA LYS A 584 25.75 1.39 -8.62
C LYS A 584 26.58 0.80 -9.77
N LYS A 585 27.66 0.10 -9.42
CA LYS A 585 28.58 -0.50 -10.41
C LYS A 585 27.88 -1.46 -11.37
N TYR A 586 26.85 -2.16 -10.90
CA TYR A 586 26.08 -3.12 -11.69
C TYR A 586 24.94 -2.49 -12.51
N TYR A 587 24.81 -1.16 -12.53
CA TYR A 587 23.75 -0.47 -13.27
C TYR A 587 23.73 -0.81 -14.77
N ASN A 588 24.90 -0.97 -15.38
CA ASN A 588 25.00 -1.36 -16.79
C ASN A 588 24.32 -2.72 -17.05
N ILE A 589 24.36 -3.65 -16.09
CA ILE A 589 23.67 -4.94 -16.20
C ILE A 589 22.15 -4.75 -16.22
N PHE A 590 21.61 -3.82 -15.42
CA PHE A 590 20.18 -3.47 -15.49
C PHE A 590 19.81 -2.97 -16.89
N LEU A 591 20.60 -2.05 -17.46
CA LEU A 591 20.34 -1.55 -18.82
C LEU A 591 20.36 -2.67 -19.86
N LEU A 592 21.35 -3.57 -19.79
CA LEU A 592 21.49 -4.70 -20.72
C LEU A 592 20.36 -5.73 -20.59
N THR A 593 19.72 -5.86 -19.42
CA THR A 593 18.54 -6.74 -19.24
C THR A 593 17.21 -6.07 -19.66
N GLY A 594 17.27 -4.83 -20.18
CA GLY A 594 16.12 -4.07 -20.67
C GLY A 594 15.43 -3.21 -19.60
N PHE A 595 16.15 -2.81 -18.55
CA PHE A 595 15.64 -1.85 -17.56
C PHE A 595 15.50 -0.45 -18.16
N THR A 596 14.29 0.12 -18.10
CA THR A 596 14.00 1.48 -18.58
C THR A 596 13.80 2.48 -17.44
N GLY A 597 13.75 2.02 -16.19
CA GLY A 597 13.51 2.85 -15.01
C GLY A 597 12.49 2.23 -14.06
N PHE A 598 12.43 2.75 -12.83
CA PHE A 598 11.43 2.32 -11.85
C PHE A 598 10.08 3.01 -12.08
N ASN A 599 10.02 4.21 -12.66
CA ASN A 599 8.77 4.97 -12.77
C ASN A 599 7.80 4.47 -13.86
N GLY A 600 8.07 3.32 -14.50
CA GLY A 600 7.16 2.66 -15.44
C GLY A 600 6.53 3.64 -16.42
N SER A 601 7.34 4.30 -17.23
CA SER A 601 6.91 5.06 -18.39
C SER A 601 7.26 4.27 -19.64
N GLU A 602 6.24 3.88 -20.40
CA GLU A 602 6.25 3.55 -21.82
C GLU A 602 7.56 2.92 -22.33
N GLY A 603 7.67 1.60 -22.15
CA GLY A 603 8.57 0.84 -23.02
C GLY A 603 8.20 1.14 -24.47
N PHE A 604 9.21 1.40 -25.30
CA PHE A 604 9.05 1.50 -26.74
C PHE A 604 8.07 0.41 -27.21
N SER A 605 6.93 0.82 -27.75
CA SER A 605 6.14 -0.06 -28.61
C SER A 605 7.01 -0.43 -29.79
N ALA A 606 7.57 -1.64 -29.75
CA ALA A 606 7.96 -2.38 -30.93
C ALA A 606 6.77 -3.23 -31.39
#